data_AF-A0A7K2MI41-F1
#
_entry.id   AF-A0A7K2MI41-F1
#
_cell.length_a   1.000
_cell.length_b   1.000
_cell.length_c   1.000
_cell.angle_alpha   90.00
_cell.angle_beta   90.00
_cell.angle_gamma   90.00
#
_symmetry.space_group_name_H-M   'P 1'
#
loop_
_entity.id
_entity.type
_entity.pdbx_description
1 polymer ?
#
loop_
_entity_poly.entity_id
_entity_poly.type
_entity_poly.pdbx_seq_one_letter_code
_entity_poly.pdbx_strand_id
1 'polypeptide(L)'
;ADAARAARAGVGDTVVLETADGRAGFRVSGLAEAGAGDTAREGDGGAATAWFADAEASVLAGHPGKADAIAVMAEDGVGTQALAAAVEKALTGSGAQTLTGDDRGEVEDHGLAYAKETLFAVGGSFGGIATLVAVFTAAGTVALSVGQRTREFALLRAVGATPRQIRRAVAAEALLVAPLAGLLGCLPGIGLAHWWFG
;
A
#
# COMPACT_ATOMS: atom_id res chain seq x y z
N ALA A 1 -18.82 -12.86 -17.47
CA ALA A 1 -19.63 -12.90 -18.71
C ALA A 1 -19.03 -12.01 -19.81
N ASP A 2 -18.37 -10.92 -19.43
CA ASP A 2 -17.77 -9.95 -20.35
C ASP A 2 -16.57 -10.51 -21.13
N ALA A 3 -15.71 -11.31 -20.47
CA ALA A 3 -14.67 -12.10 -21.13
C ALA A 3 -15.20 -12.96 -22.31
N ALA A 4 -16.32 -13.64 -22.11
CA ALA A 4 -16.95 -14.46 -23.14
C ALA A 4 -17.57 -13.62 -24.27
N ARG A 5 -18.11 -12.43 -23.95
CA ARG A 5 -18.57 -11.47 -24.97
C ARG A 5 -17.41 -10.92 -25.79
N ALA A 6 -16.28 -10.58 -25.16
CA ALA A 6 -15.07 -10.12 -25.84
C ALA A 6 -14.50 -11.20 -26.77
N ALA A 7 -14.50 -12.46 -26.31
CA ALA A 7 -14.08 -13.62 -27.11
C ALA A 7 -15.15 -14.11 -28.12
N ARG A 8 -16.37 -13.53 -28.10
CA ARG A 8 -17.54 -13.99 -28.87
C ARG A 8 -17.82 -15.50 -28.71
N ALA A 9 -17.62 -16.02 -27.49
CA ALA A 9 -17.77 -17.44 -27.18
C ALA A 9 -19.03 -17.68 -26.33
N GLY A 10 -19.77 -18.73 -26.67
CA GLY A 10 -20.92 -19.24 -25.93
C GLY A 10 -20.66 -20.61 -25.29
N VAL A 11 -21.61 -21.06 -24.47
CA VAL A 11 -21.57 -22.42 -23.91
C VAL A 11 -21.62 -23.44 -25.05
N GLY A 12 -20.67 -24.39 -25.05
CA GLY A 12 -20.48 -25.41 -26.08
C GLY A 12 -19.39 -25.08 -27.10
N ASP A 13 -18.95 -23.82 -27.19
CA ASP A 13 -17.88 -23.41 -28.11
C ASP A 13 -16.51 -23.85 -27.58
N THR A 14 -15.53 -23.94 -28.49
CA THR A 14 -14.13 -24.21 -28.13
C THR A 14 -13.33 -22.92 -28.20
N VAL A 15 -12.68 -22.56 -27.09
CA VAL A 15 -11.75 -21.44 -26.99
C VAL A 15 -10.32 -21.95 -26.88
N VAL A 16 -9.37 -21.25 -27.48
CA VAL A 16 -7.95 -21.59 -27.37
C VAL A 16 -7.31 -20.67 -26.35
N LEU A 17 -6.67 -21.25 -25.35
CA LEU A 17 -5.99 -20.52 -24.28
C LEU A 17 -4.50 -20.85 -24.31
N GLU A 18 -3.69 -19.86 -23.94
CA GLU A 18 -2.26 -20.04 -23.73
C GLU A 18 -2.03 -20.47 -22.28
N THR A 19 -1.39 -21.61 -22.11
CA THR A 19 -1.15 -22.27 -20.80
C THR A 19 0.35 -22.44 -20.60
N ALA A 20 0.79 -22.83 -19.40
CA ALA A 20 2.21 -23.08 -19.13
C ALA A 20 2.83 -24.14 -20.08
N ASP A 21 2.04 -25.12 -20.51
CA ASP A 21 2.46 -26.19 -21.45
C ASP A 21 2.22 -25.83 -22.93
N GLY A 22 1.76 -24.60 -23.22
CA GLY A 22 1.51 -24.10 -24.57
C GLY A 22 0.03 -23.85 -24.87
N ARG A 23 -0.31 -23.71 -26.16
CA ARG A 23 -1.68 -23.42 -26.60
C ARG A 23 -2.54 -24.69 -26.59
N ALA A 24 -3.65 -24.66 -25.86
CA ALA A 24 -4.61 -25.76 -25.76
C ALA A 24 -6.05 -25.28 -25.99
N GLY A 25 -6.89 -26.16 -26.55
CA GLY A 25 -8.29 -25.88 -26.83
C GLY A 25 -9.20 -26.42 -25.73
N PHE A 26 -10.09 -25.58 -25.21
CA PHE A 26 -11.02 -25.92 -24.12
C PHE A 26 -12.45 -25.65 -24.54
N ARG A 27 -13.37 -26.54 -24.15
CA ARG A 27 -14.81 -26.33 -24.38
C ARG A 27 -15.41 -25.51 -23.24
N VAL A 28 -16.17 -24.48 -23.58
CA VAL A 28 -16.92 -23.67 -22.62
C VAL A 28 -18.09 -24.48 -22.07
N SER A 29 -18.05 -24.82 -20.78
CA SER A 29 -19.12 -25.56 -20.10
C SER A 29 -20.19 -24.65 -19.49
N GLY A 30 -19.86 -23.38 -19.22
CA GLY A 30 -20.74 -22.42 -18.58
C GLY A 30 -20.19 -21.00 -18.63
N LEU A 31 -21.04 -20.02 -18.34
CA LEU A 31 -20.68 -18.62 -18.20
C LEU A 31 -21.01 -18.18 -16.78
N ALA A 32 -20.00 -17.65 -16.07
CA ALA A 32 -20.20 -17.02 -14.78
C ALA A 32 -20.38 -15.50 -14.96
N GLU A 33 -21.24 -14.90 -14.15
CA GLU A 33 -21.28 -13.45 -13.97
C GLU A 33 -20.14 -13.03 -13.03
N ALA A 34 -19.48 -11.93 -13.39
CA ALA A 34 -18.39 -11.40 -12.57
C ALA A 34 -18.98 -10.81 -11.28
N GLY A 35 -18.43 -11.20 -10.13
CA GLY A 35 -18.76 -10.57 -8.86
C GLY A 35 -18.09 -9.20 -8.73
N ALA A 36 -18.46 -8.42 -7.72
CA ALA A 36 -17.86 -7.10 -7.46
C ALA A 36 -16.32 -7.15 -7.30
N GLY A 37 -15.77 -8.26 -6.79
CA GLY A 37 -14.33 -8.50 -6.70
C GLY A 37 -13.65 -8.86 -8.04
N ASP A 38 -14.40 -9.40 -8.99
CA ASP A 38 -13.88 -9.76 -10.32
C ASP A 38 -13.83 -8.53 -11.24
N THR A 39 -14.76 -7.58 -11.07
CA THR A 39 -14.84 -6.36 -11.88
C THR A 39 -13.71 -5.36 -11.64
N ALA A 40 -13.00 -5.45 -10.50
CA ALA A 40 -11.84 -4.60 -10.22
C ALA A 40 -10.65 -4.89 -11.15
N ARG A 41 -10.57 -6.10 -11.72
CA ARG A 41 -9.54 -6.52 -12.68
C ARG A 41 -9.70 -5.89 -14.06
N GLU A 42 -10.91 -5.46 -14.43
CA GLU A 42 -11.25 -5.14 -15.83
C GLU A 42 -10.96 -3.67 -16.21
N GLY A 43 -10.62 -2.83 -15.23
CA GLY A 43 -10.45 -1.38 -15.39
C GLY A 43 -9.21 -0.91 -16.16
N ASP A 44 -8.19 -1.76 -16.35
CA ASP A 44 -6.93 -1.38 -17.03
C ASP A 44 -6.36 -2.55 -17.86
N GLY A 45 -7.14 -3.08 -18.80
CA GLY A 45 -6.67 -4.16 -19.69
C GLY A 45 -6.63 -5.55 -19.06
N GLY A 46 -7.46 -5.79 -18.04
CA GLY A 46 -7.60 -7.08 -17.37
C GLY A 46 -7.79 -8.24 -18.35
N ALA A 47 -6.95 -9.26 -18.21
CA ALA A 47 -7.06 -10.47 -19.01
C ALA A 47 -8.41 -11.15 -18.78
N ALA A 48 -9.03 -11.61 -19.87
CA ALA A 48 -10.24 -12.41 -19.84
C ALA A 48 -10.07 -13.59 -18.85
N THR A 49 -10.92 -13.65 -17.83
CA THR A 49 -10.82 -14.67 -16.78
C THR A 49 -11.52 -15.96 -17.23
N ALA A 50 -10.87 -17.10 -16.99
CA ALA A 50 -11.44 -18.42 -17.20
C ALA A 50 -11.27 -19.25 -15.91
N TRP A 51 -12.29 -20.02 -15.56
CA TRP A 51 -12.29 -20.89 -14.40
C TRP A 51 -12.17 -22.35 -14.84
N PHE A 52 -11.36 -23.11 -14.11
CA PHE A 52 -11.12 -24.53 -14.34
C PHE A 52 -11.39 -25.30 -13.04
N ALA A 53 -11.65 -26.60 -13.17
CA ALA A 53 -11.72 -27.47 -11.99
C ALA A 53 -10.33 -27.59 -11.33
N ASP A 54 -10.30 -27.73 -10.00
CA ASP A 54 -9.06 -27.76 -9.21
C ASP A 54 -8.02 -28.77 -9.72
N ALA A 55 -8.50 -29.93 -10.18
CA ALA A 55 -7.66 -31.00 -10.73
C ALA A 55 -6.88 -30.58 -11.99
N GLU A 56 -7.43 -29.66 -12.78
CA GLU A 56 -6.86 -29.19 -14.03
C GLU A 56 -6.18 -27.83 -13.86
N ALA A 57 -6.70 -26.97 -13.00
CA ALA A 57 -6.14 -25.67 -12.68
C ALA A 57 -4.69 -25.74 -12.17
N SER A 58 -4.38 -26.67 -11.27
CA SER A 58 -3.02 -26.82 -10.72
C SER A 58 -1.99 -27.28 -11.76
N VAL A 59 -2.42 -28.06 -12.76
CA VAL A 59 -1.59 -28.48 -13.89
C VAL A 59 -1.36 -27.30 -14.83
N LEU A 60 -2.43 -26.58 -15.19
CA LEU A 60 -2.39 -25.43 -16.10
C LEU A 60 -1.57 -24.26 -15.55
N ALA A 61 -1.55 -24.08 -14.23
CA ALA A 61 -0.75 -23.07 -13.55
C ALA A 61 0.75 -23.44 -13.46
N GLY A 62 1.12 -24.70 -13.76
CA GLY A 62 2.52 -25.13 -13.82
C GLY A 62 3.10 -25.66 -12.50
N HIS A 63 2.27 -25.89 -11.48
CA HIS A 63 2.68 -26.45 -10.18
C HIS A 63 1.68 -27.53 -9.73
N PRO A 64 1.74 -28.72 -10.35
CA PRO A 64 0.81 -29.81 -10.08
C PRO A 64 0.87 -30.24 -8.60
N GLY A 65 -0.31 -30.38 -7.99
CA GLY A 65 -0.45 -30.78 -6.59
C GLY A 65 -0.13 -29.68 -5.57
N LYS A 66 0.05 -28.42 -6.01
CA LYS A 66 0.18 -27.25 -5.13
C LYS A 66 -0.91 -26.23 -5.43
N ALA A 67 -1.30 -25.48 -4.41
CA ALA A 67 -2.20 -24.35 -4.52
C ALA A 67 -1.46 -23.09 -4.07
N ASP A 68 -1.57 -22.01 -4.84
CA ASP A 68 -0.96 -20.72 -4.49
C ASP A 68 -1.78 -20.00 -3.42
N ALA A 69 -3.10 -20.18 -3.45
CA ALA A 69 -4.04 -19.63 -2.49
C ALA A 69 -5.15 -20.63 -2.20
N ILE A 70 -5.60 -20.64 -0.94
CA ILE A 70 -6.74 -21.43 -0.48
C ILE A 70 -7.76 -20.45 0.10
N ALA A 71 -8.90 -20.35 -0.55
CA ALA A 71 -10.01 -19.55 -0.03
C ALA A 71 -10.73 -20.34 1.07
N VAL A 72 -10.79 -19.76 2.27
CA VAL A 72 -11.57 -20.30 3.39
C VAL A 72 -12.80 -19.42 3.57
N MET A 73 -13.98 -20.03 3.52
CA MET A 73 -15.25 -19.34 3.73
C MET A 73 -15.76 -19.63 5.14
N ALA A 74 -16.23 -18.58 5.83
CA ALA A 74 -16.85 -18.71 7.12
C ALA A 74 -18.26 -19.30 6.99
N GLU A 75 -18.64 -20.17 7.92
CA GLU A 75 -20.05 -20.52 8.13
C GLU A 75 -20.81 -19.33 8.73
N ASP A 76 -22.14 -19.34 8.55
CA ASP A 76 -23.02 -18.29 9.06
C ASP A 76 -22.84 -18.08 10.57
N GLY A 77 -22.51 -16.86 10.97
CA GLY A 77 -22.32 -16.48 12.38
C GLY A 77 -20.88 -16.59 12.92
N VAL A 78 -19.92 -17.05 12.11
CA VAL A 78 -18.49 -17.05 12.49
C VAL A 78 -17.85 -15.73 12.09
N GLY A 79 -17.28 -15.02 13.08
CA GLY A 79 -16.53 -13.77 12.82
C GLY A 79 -15.23 -14.03 12.05
N THR A 80 -14.92 -13.17 11.07
CA THR A 80 -13.75 -13.27 10.20
C THR A 80 -12.42 -13.35 10.97
N GLN A 81 -12.26 -12.53 12.01
CA GLN A 81 -11.06 -12.54 12.87
C GLN A 81 -10.92 -13.83 13.68
N ALA A 82 -12.04 -14.37 14.17
CA ALA A 82 -12.04 -15.63 14.91
C ALA A 82 -11.67 -16.80 13.99
N LEU A 83 -12.17 -16.80 12.75
CA LEU A 83 -11.80 -17.77 11.74
C LEU A 83 -10.32 -17.66 11.36
N ALA A 84 -9.82 -16.45 11.12
CA ALA A 84 -8.42 -16.21 10.79
C ALA A 84 -7.47 -16.76 11.85
N ALA A 85 -7.73 -16.43 13.12
CA ALA A 85 -6.94 -16.93 14.24
C ALA A 85 -6.99 -18.47 14.35
N ALA A 86 -8.14 -19.09 14.06
CA ALA A 86 -8.27 -20.55 14.06
C ALA A 86 -7.45 -21.19 12.93
N VAL A 87 -7.46 -20.60 11.73
CA VAL A 87 -6.69 -21.08 10.58
C VAL A 87 -5.18 -20.89 10.82
N GLU A 88 -4.75 -19.73 11.31
CA GLU A 88 -3.34 -19.44 11.63
C GLU A 88 -2.78 -20.44 12.65
N LYS A 89 -3.57 -20.74 13.69
CA LYS A 89 -3.23 -21.75 14.68
C LYS A 89 -3.14 -23.16 14.08
N ALA A 90 -4.05 -23.52 13.17
CA ALA A 90 -4.02 -24.82 12.51
C ALA A 90 -2.82 -24.97 11.55
N LEU A 91 -2.36 -23.86 10.97
CA LEU A 91 -1.28 -23.82 9.99
C LEU A 91 0.10 -23.48 10.60
N THR A 92 0.22 -23.45 11.92
CA THR A 92 1.48 -23.14 12.61
C THR A 92 2.58 -24.12 12.17
N GLY A 93 3.69 -23.58 11.66
CA GLY A 93 4.84 -24.38 11.16
C GLY A 93 4.79 -24.76 9.68
N SER A 94 3.70 -24.44 8.97
CA SER A 94 3.59 -24.67 7.51
C SER A 94 4.29 -23.62 6.65
N GLY A 95 4.53 -22.42 7.21
CA GLY A 95 4.99 -21.24 6.47
C GLY A 95 3.90 -20.51 5.67
N ALA A 96 2.65 -20.97 5.72
CA ALA A 96 1.52 -20.29 5.10
C ALA A 96 1.13 -19.02 5.86
N GLN A 97 0.73 -17.98 5.14
CA GLN A 97 0.23 -16.72 5.70
C GLN A 97 -1.29 -16.64 5.56
N THR A 98 -1.97 -16.25 6.63
CA THR A 98 -3.42 -16.02 6.63
C THR A 98 -3.71 -14.54 6.43
N LEU A 99 -4.42 -14.22 5.34
CA LEU A 99 -4.79 -12.86 4.98
C LEU A 99 -6.31 -12.71 5.04
N THR A 100 -6.79 -11.56 5.53
CA THR A 100 -8.22 -11.26 5.65
C THR A 100 -8.53 -9.83 5.21
N GLY A 101 -9.77 -9.58 4.77
CA GLY A 101 -10.23 -8.22 4.44
C GLY A 101 -9.39 -7.58 3.34
N ASP A 102 -8.90 -6.36 3.58
CA ASP A 102 -8.12 -5.57 2.61
C ASP A 102 -6.76 -6.19 2.28
N ASP A 103 -6.21 -7.02 3.18
CA ASP A 103 -4.92 -7.71 2.96
C ASP A 103 -5.05 -8.86 1.94
N ARG A 104 -6.27 -9.26 1.59
CA ARG A 104 -6.54 -10.26 0.55
C ARG A 104 -6.15 -9.74 -0.83
N GLY A 105 -6.28 -8.43 -1.06
CA GLY A 105 -6.00 -7.79 -2.33
C GLY A 105 -4.52 -7.86 -2.74
N GLU A 106 -3.59 -7.96 -1.79
CA GLU A 106 -2.15 -8.08 -2.08
C GLU A 106 -1.78 -9.44 -2.69
N VAL A 107 -2.56 -10.49 -2.41
CA VAL A 107 -2.37 -11.83 -3.01
C VAL A 107 -3.32 -12.06 -4.18
N GLU A 108 -4.51 -11.44 -4.16
CA GLU A 108 -5.49 -11.60 -5.23
C GLU A 108 -5.17 -10.77 -6.47
N ASP A 109 -4.46 -9.65 -6.40
CA ASP A 109 -4.16 -8.85 -7.60
C ASP A 109 -2.82 -8.09 -7.54
N HIS A 110 -1.85 -8.58 -8.31
CA HIS A 110 -0.55 -7.90 -8.48
C HIS A 110 -0.70 -6.49 -9.07
N GLY A 111 -1.75 -6.21 -9.87
CA GLY A 111 -2.02 -4.90 -10.43
C GLY A 111 -2.47 -3.88 -9.38
N LEU A 112 -3.29 -4.29 -8.42
CA LEU A 112 -3.71 -3.45 -7.29
C LEU A 112 -2.54 -3.17 -6.34
N ALA A 113 -1.70 -4.16 -6.08
CA ALA A 113 -0.48 -3.98 -5.30
C ALA A 113 0.47 -2.95 -5.96
N TYR A 114 0.66 -3.04 -7.27
CA TYR A 114 1.48 -2.10 -8.04
C TYR A 114 0.90 -0.68 -8.06
N ALA A 115 -0.42 -0.54 -8.23
CA ALA A 115 -1.10 0.75 -8.20
C ALA A 115 -0.98 1.42 -6.82
N LYS A 116 -1.18 0.65 -5.74
CA LYS A 116 -0.99 1.08 -4.35
C LYS A 116 0.45 1.56 -4.12
N GLU A 117 1.43 0.75 -4.51
CA GLU A 117 2.85 1.11 -4.39
C GLU A 117 3.19 2.39 -5.14
N THR A 118 2.69 2.54 -6.37
CA THR A 118 2.88 3.75 -7.19
C THR A 118 2.26 4.98 -6.53
N LEU A 119 1.05 4.87 -5.98
CA LEU A 119 0.39 5.96 -5.27
C LEU A 119 1.18 6.39 -4.03
N PHE A 120 1.68 5.43 -3.24
CA PHE A 120 2.53 5.71 -2.09
C PHE A 120 3.86 6.34 -2.51
N ALA A 121 4.47 5.88 -3.61
CA ALA A 121 5.71 6.43 -4.12
C ALA A 121 5.53 7.90 -4.58
N VAL A 122 4.45 8.20 -5.29
CA VAL A 122 4.11 9.56 -5.73
C VAL A 122 3.79 10.44 -4.52
N GLY A 123 2.89 10.01 -3.64
CA GLY A 123 2.52 10.75 -2.43
C GLY A 123 3.73 11.00 -1.51
N GLY A 124 4.57 9.98 -1.32
CA GLY A 124 5.82 10.07 -0.57
C GLY A 124 6.81 11.05 -1.21
N SER A 125 6.89 11.09 -2.54
CA SER A 125 7.73 12.06 -3.26
C SER A 125 7.27 13.50 -3.02
N PHE A 126 5.96 13.78 -3.09
CA PHE A 126 5.41 15.10 -2.75
C PHE A 126 5.66 15.45 -1.27
N GLY A 127 5.45 14.49 -0.36
CA GLY A 127 5.74 14.66 1.05
C GLY A 127 7.22 14.97 1.33
N GLY A 128 8.13 14.29 0.63
CA GLY A 128 9.57 14.54 0.71
C GLY A 128 9.96 15.94 0.25
N ILE A 129 9.43 16.40 -0.89
CA ILE A 129 9.65 17.76 -1.40
C ILE A 129 9.10 18.79 -0.40
N ALA A 130 7.86 18.61 0.08
CA ALA A 130 7.25 19.51 1.05
C ALA A 130 8.07 19.60 2.34
N THR A 131 8.60 18.48 2.82
CA THR A 131 9.47 18.42 4.00
C THR A 131 10.78 19.18 3.76
N LEU A 132 11.42 18.99 2.61
CA LEU A 132 12.65 19.70 2.26
C LEU A 132 12.43 21.21 2.20
N VAL A 133 11.34 21.65 1.57
CA VAL A 133 10.95 23.06 1.52
C VAL A 133 10.73 23.60 2.93
N ALA A 134 9.97 22.88 3.77
CA ALA A 134 9.71 23.30 5.15
C ALA A 134 11.01 23.44 5.97
N VAL A 135 11.95 22.51 5.83
CA VAL A 135 13.27 22.59 6.48
C VAL A 135 14.05 23.80 5.98
N PHE A 136 14.04 24.08 4.68
CA PHE A 136 14.72 25.24 4.11
C PHE A 136 14.11 26.56 4.63
N THR A 137 12.78 26.66 4.66
CA THR A 137 12.07 27.81 5.21
C THR A 137 12.42 28.01 6.69
N ALA A 138 12.37 26.94 7.49
CA ALA A 138 12.70 27.00 8.92
C ALA A 138 14.17 27.42 9.15
N ALA A 139 15.11 26.85 8.40
CA ALA A 139 16.53 27.22 8.46
C ALA A 139 16.74 28.69 8.10
N GLY A 140 16.05 29.19 7.06
CA GLY A 140 16.06 30.60 6.67
C GLY A 140 15.57 31.52 7.78
N THR A 141 14.47 31.16 8.46
CA THR A 141 13.94 31.93 9.60
C THR A 141 14.93 31.96 10.76
N VAL A 142 15.54 30.82 11.11
CA VAL A 142 16.56 30.76 12.17
C VAL A 142 17.78 31.61 11.78
N ALA A 143 18.23 31.54 10.54
CA ALA A 143 19.36 32.33 10.05
C ALA A 143 19.07 33.84 10.15
N LEU A 144 17.87 34.28 9.77
CA LEU A 144 17.44 35.67 9.93
C LEU A 144 17.38 36.09 11.41
N SER A 145 16.81 35.26 12.28
CA SER A 145 16.72 35.53 13.72
C SER A 145 18.10 35.67 14.37
N VAL A 146 19.03 34.76 14.05
CA VAL A 146 20.43 34.83 14.50
C VAL A 146 21.11 36.08 13.96
N GLY A 147 20.88 36.43 12.70
CA GLY A 147 21.41 37.64 12.08
C GLY A 147 21.01 38.92 12.83
N GLN A 148 19.76 39.03 13.27
CA GLN A 148 19.28 40.17 14.06
C GLN A 148 19.95 40.27 15.44
N ARG A 149 20.32 39.13 16.06
CA ARG A 149 20.98 39.08 17.38
C ARG A 149 22.51 39.14 17.33
N THR A 150 23.10 39.42 16.16
CA THR A 150 24.57 39.43 15.99
C THR A 150 25.28 40.41 16.94
N ARG A 151 24.69 41.56 17.25
CA ARG A 151 25.26 42.54 18.21
C ARG A 151 25.31 42.00 19.64
N GLU A 152 24.30 41.25 20.04
CA GLU A 152 24.24 40.60 21.36
C GLU A 152 25.29 39.50 21.46
N PHE A 153 25.45 38.68 20.41
CA PHE A 153 26.51 37.67 20.34
C PHE A 153 27.92 38.27 20.33
N ALA A 154 28.10 39.45 19.74
CA ALA A 154 29.37 40.18 19.79
C ALA A 154 29.70 40.65 21.22
N LEU A 155 28.72 41.15 21.97
CA LEU A 155 28.89 41.51 23.38
C LEU A 155 29.20 40.28 24.26
N LEU A 156 28.49 39.17 24.06
CA LEU A 156 28.79 37.90 24.75
C LEU A 156 30.21 37.42 24.47
N ARG A 157 30.70 37.55 23.23
CA ARG A 157 32.09 37.25 22.87
C ARG A 157 33.10 38.18 23.53
N ALA A 158 32.76 39.46 23.72
CA ALA A 158 33.63 40.40 24.44
C ALA A 158 33.83 40.03 25.92
N VAL A 159 32.85 39.33 26.51
CA VAL A 159 32.91 38.79 27.89
C VAL A 159 33.44 37.34 27.92
N GLY A 160 33.90 36.80 26.78
CA GLY A 160 34.59 35.50 26.70
C GLY A 160 33.74 34.32 26.23
N ALA A 161 32.52 34.53 25.75
CA ALA A 161 31.71 33.44 25.19
C ALA A 161 32.34 32.84 23.92
N THR A 162 32.33 31.51 23.82
CA THR A 162 32.89 30.78 22.67
C THR A 162 31.85 30.59 21.55
N PRO A 163 32.28 30.47 20.27
CA PRO A 163 31.37 30.21 19.14
C PRO A 163 30.53 28.92 19.29
N ARG A 164 31.07 27.91 20.00
CA ARG A 164 30.36 26.67 20.31
C ARG A 164 29.21 26.89 21.29
N GLN A 165 29.37 27.77 22.29
CA GLN A 165 28.31 28.11 23.25
C GLN A 165 27.16 28.85 22.55
N ILE A 166 27.49 29.79 21.67
CA ILE A 166 26.48 30.53 20.89
C ILE A 166 25.66 29.57 20.01
N ARG A 167 26.33 28.67 19.26
CA ARG A 167 25.65 27.65 18.45
C ARG A 167 24.78 26.70 19.29
N ARG A 168 25.25 26.29 20.47
CA ARG A 168 24.46 25.44 21.38
C ARG A 168 23.23 26.17 21.93
N ALA A 169 23.35 27.46 22.25
CA ALA A 169 22.23 28.26 22.72
C ALA A 169 21.13 28.36 21.65
N VAL A 170 21.52 28.66 20.40
CA VAL A 170 20.57 28.70 19.26
C VAL A 170 19.95 27.33 19.01
N ALA A 171 20.73 26.25 19.05
CA ALA A 171 20.20 24.90 18.91
C ALA A 171 19.23 24.54 20.03
N ALA A 172 19.49 24.97 21.26
CA ALA A 172 18.60 24.75 22.41
C ALA A 172 17.28 25.53 22.25
N GLU A 173 17.32 26.78 21.80
CA GLU A 173 16.11 27.57 21.51
C GLU A 173 15.27 26.91 20.41
N ALA A 174 15.91 26.47 19.32
CA ALA A 174 15.23 25.72 18.25
C ALA A 174 14.63 24.41 18.76
N LEU A 175 15.36 23.66 19.61
CA LEU A 175 14.88 22.40 20.18
C LEU A 175 13.69 22.59 21.13
N LEU A 176 13.60 23.73 21.80
CA LEU A 176 12.45 24.08 22.66
C LEU A 176 11.21 24.44 21.84
N VAL A 177 11.38 25.08 20.68
CA VAL A 177 10.27 25.49 19.80
C VAL A 177 9.79 24.34 18.91
N ALA A 178 10.69 23.46 18.47
CA ALA A 178 10.40 22.33 17.59
C ALA A 178 9.20 21.44 18.03
N PRO A 179 9.08 20.99 19.29
CA PRO A 179 7.96 20.14 19.69
C PRO A 179 6.62 20.89 19.66
N LEU A 180 6.60 22.17 20.02
CA LEU A 180 5.40 23.01 19.93
C LEU A 180 4.98 23.22 18.47
N ALA A 181 5.95 23.49 17.59
CA ALA A 181 5.70 23.59 16.15
C ALA A 181 5.20 22.25 15.57
N GLY A 182 5.78 21.13 16.00
CA GLY A 182 5.34 19.79 15.61
C GLY A 182 3.92 19.49 16.06
N LEU A 183 3.57 19.79 17.31
CA LEU A 183 2.20 19.65 17.81
C LEU A 183 1.21 20.49 17.01
N LEU A 184 1.52 21.78 16.80
CA LEU A 184 0.66 22.70 16.05
C LEU A 184 0.55 22.35 14.56
N GLY A 185 1.57 21.69 13.99
CA GLY A 185 1.52 21.18 12.62
C GLY A 185 0.76 19.87 12.49
N CYS A 186 1.02 18.90 13.38
CA CYS A 186 0.43 17.56 13.32
C CYS A 186 -1.06 17.56 13.65
N LEU A 187 -1.52 18.34 14.63
CA LEU A 187 -2.93 18.36 15.06
C LEU A 187 -3.91 18.68 13.91
N PRO A 188 -3.77 19.81 13.18
CA PRO A 188 -4.63 20.08 12.03
C PRO A 188 -4.41 19.10 10.88
N GLY A 189 -3.19 18.57 10.71
CA GLY A 189 -2.90 17.54 9.71
C GLY A 189 -3.69 16.25 9.96
N ILE A 190 -3.73 15.77 11.21
CA ILE A 190 -4.53 14.62 11.63
C ILE A 190 -6.02 14.91 11.47
N GLY A 191 -6.47 16.12 11.82
CA GLY A 191 -7.86 16.54 11.63
C GLY A 191 -8.29 16.53 10.16
N LEU A 192 -7.45 17.04 9.27
CA LEU A 192 -7.68 17.01 7.82
C LEU A 192 -7.69 15.58 7.27
N ALA A 193 -6.77 14.73 7.73
CA ALA A 193 -6.74 13.32 7.35
C ALA A 193 -8.03 12.61 7.77
N HIS A 194 -8.48 12.81 9.01
CA HIS A 194 -9.71 12.20 9.50
C HIS A 194 -10.97 12.75 8.81
N TRP A 195 -10.99 14.01 8.37
CA TRP A 195 -12.11 14.57 7.60
C TRP A 195 -12.16 14.05 6.16
N TRP A 196 -11.01 13.75 5.57
CA TRP A 196 -10.93 13.23 4.20
C TRP A 196 -11.22 11.73 4.12
N PHE A 197 -10.74 10.95 5.11
CA PHE A 197 -10.83 9.49 5.12
C PHE A 197 -11.92 8.92 6.04
N GLY A 198 -12.59 9.76 6.83
CA GLY A 198 -13.75 9.40 7.65
C GLY A 198 -15.04 9.82 7.00
#